data_AF-A0A956B3T5-F1
#
_entry.id   AF-A0A956B3T5-F1
#
_cell.length_a   1.000
_cell.length_b   1.000
_cell.length_c   1.000
_cell.angle_alpha   90.00
_cell.angle_beta   90.00
_cell.angle_gamma   90.00
#
_symmetry.space_group_name_H-M   'P 1'
#
loop_
_entity.id
_entity.type
_entity.pdbx_description
1 polymer ?
#
loop_
_entity_poly.entity_id
_entity_poly.type
_entity_poly.pdbx_seq_one_letter_code
_entity_poly.pdbx_strand_id
1 'polypeptide(L)'
;MSEWDTQLVFIDGKSNKYWRAKAQGTDLVVNWGKIGTDGQTQMKSFSDEASRDREHDKLASSKRKKGYVDGDGGGGGGSAAPPAPAATSVLEDVPNSLTLGLDKDGRKVELKLELEDASLTTTVAERFGDADAARAALLRIKQALEADGYR
;
A
#
# COMPACT_ATOMS: atom_id res chain seq x y z
N MET A 1 -14.84 24.54 5.05
CA MET A 1 -13.45 24.78 4.61
C MET A 1 -12.69 23.51 4.91
N SER A 2 -12.14 22.86 3.90
CA SER A 2 -11.59 21.51 4.03
C SER A 2 -10.38 21.51 4.97
N GLU A 3 -10.45 20.71 6.04
CA GLU A 3 -9.37 20.56 7.04
C GLU A 3 -8.22 19.64 6.57
N TRP A 4 -8.23 19.22 5.29
CA TRP A 4 -7.33 18.23 4.72
C TRP A 4 -6.53 18.81 3.56
N ASP A 5 -5.23 18.55 3.54
CA ASP A 5 -4.28 19.11 2.56
C ASP A 5 -4.43 18.44 1.19
N THR A 6 -4.57 17.12 1.19
CA THR A 6 -4.86 16.33 -0.02
C THR A 6 -6.04 15.41 0.24
N GLN A 7 -6.98 15.37 -0.72
CA GLN A 7 -8.16 14.52 -0.66
C GLN A 7 -8.37 13.85 -2.01
N LEU A 8 -8.36 12.52 -1.99
CA LEU A 8 -8.42 11.67 -3.15
C LEU A 8 -9.58 10.68 -3.01
N VAL A 9 -10.31 10.47 -4.09
CA VAL A 9 -11.42 9.53 -4.18
C VAL A 9 -11.15 8.47 -5.22
N PHE A 10 -11.62 7.27 -4.94
CA PHE A 10 -11.58 6.15 -5.87
C PHE A 10 -12.99 5.58 -5.98
N ILE A 11 -13.56 5.67 -7.19
CA ILE A 11 -14.89 5.20 -7.50
C ILE A 11 -14.73 4.12 -8.58
N ASP A 12 -15.07 2.91 -8.23
CA ASP A 12 -15.19 1.77 -9.12
C ASP A 12 -16.55 1.10 -8.87
N GLY A 13 -17.15 0.41 -9.85
CA GLY A 13 -18.58 0.09 -9.91
C GLY A 13 -19.28 -0.48 -8.65
N LYS A 14 -18.54 -1.04 -7.67
CA LYS A 14 -19.05 -1.43 -6.33
C LYS A 14 -18.29 -0.82 -5.13
N SER A 15 -17.22 -0.08 -5.38
CA SER A 15 -16.28 0.42 -4.37
C SER A 15 -16.14 1.94 -4.45
N ASN A 16 -16.66 2.62 -3.42
CA ASN A 16 -16.48 4.05 -3.22
C ASN A 16 -15.52 4.25 -2.05
N LYS A 17 -14.27 4.64 -2.31
CA LYS A 17 -13.24 4.83 -1.29
C LYS A 17 -12.74 6.27 -1.30
N TYR A 18 -12.32 6.73 -0.14
CA TYR A 18 -11.63 7.99 0.01
C TYR A 18 -10.30 7.79 0.73
N TRP A 19 -9.36 8.68 0.44
CA TRP A 19 -8.09 8.81 1.12
C TRP A 19 -7.83 10.30 1.28
N ARG A 20 -7.44 10.74 2.46
CA ARG A 20 -7.12 12.13 2.74
C ARG A 20 -5.93 12.22 3.68
N ALA A 21 -5.13 13.24 3.52
CA ALA A 21 -3.99 13.49 4.38
C ALA A 21 -3.88 14.98 4.71
N LYS A 22 -3.35 15.28 5.89
CA LYS A 22 -3.02 16.64 6.31
C LYS A 22 -1.73 16.66 7.09
N ALA A 23 -1.01 17.74 6.90
CA ALA A 23 0.15 18.10 7.70
C ALA A 23 -0.29 18.81 8.99
N GLN A 24 0.30 18.45 10.12
CA GLN A 24 0.20 19.20 11.37
C GLN A 24 1.60 19.33 11.97
N GLY A 25 2.27 20.44 11.65
CA GLY A 25 3.69 20.61 12.01
C GLY A 25 4.53 19.47 11.44
N THR A 26 5.19 18.74 12.33
CA THR A 26 6.02 17.55 12.00
C THR A 26 5.22 16.26 11.86
N ASP A 27 3.92 16.28 12.12
CA ASP A 27 3.05 15.12 12.03
C ASP A 27 2.29 15.06 10.71
N LEU A 28 2.15 13.85 10.16
CA LEU A 28 1.25 13.54 9.06
C LEU A 28 0.03 12.80 9.60
N VAL A 29 -1.14 13.37 9.41
CA VAL A 29 -2.41 12.69 9.71
C VAL A 29 -3.02 12.21 8.41
N VAL A 30 -3.19 10.90 8.28
CA VAL A 30 -3.78 10.24 7.12
C VAL A 30 -5.09 9.59 7.55
N ASN A 31 -6.17 9.80 6.82
CA ASN A 31 -7.45 9.13 7.05
C ASN A 31 -7.97 8.50 5.75
N TRP A 32 -8.44 7.26 5.81
CA TRP A 32 -8.93 6.54 4.64
C TRP A 32 -10.08 5.62 4.99
N GLY A 33 -10.97 5.39 4.03
CA GLY A 33 -12.15 4.58 4.28
C GLY A 33 -13.06 4.42 3.07
N LYS A 34 -14.22 3.83 3.31
CA LYS A 34 -15.32 3.81 2.34
C LYS A 34 -16.07 5.13 2.46
N ILE A 35 -16.46 5.72 1.34
CA ILE A 35 -17.29 6.94 1.33
C ILE A 35 -18.60 6.64 2.08
N GLY A 36 -18.94 7.49 3.05
CA GLY A 36 -20.07 7.29 3.98
C GLY A 36 -19.72 6.56 5.28
N THR A 37 -18.44 6.34 5.58
CA THR A 37 -17.96 5.82 6.89
C THR A 37 -16.87 6.74 7.45
N ASP A 38 -16.66 6.71 8.78
CA ASP A 38 -15.58 7.46 9.44
C ASP A 38 -14.16 7.01 9.04
N GLY A 39 -14.05 5.79 8.50
CA GLY A 39 -12.78 5.21 8.06
C GLY A 39 -11.80 4.95 9.20
N GLN A 40 -10.52 4.93 8.86
CA GLN A 40 -9.41 4.76 9.78
C GLN A 40 -8.50 5.98 9.70
N THR A 41 -8.07 6.47 10.86
CA THR A 41 -7.12 7.57 10.97
C THR A 41 -5.81 7.04 11.53
N GLN A 42 -4.71 7.45 10.92
CA GLN A 42 -3.36 7.21 11.39
C GLN A 42 -2.62 8.54 11.46
N MET A 43 -1.93 8.75 12.57
CA MET A 43 -1.02 9.86 12.76
C MET A 43 0.40 9.33 12.77
N LYS A 44 1.29 9.97 12.03
CA LYS A 44 2.69 9.59 11.90
C LYS A 44 3.57 10.81 12.14
N SER A 45 4.37 10.75 13.19
CA SER A 45 5.29 11.81 13.58
C SER A 45 6.61 11.66 12.84
N PHE A 46 7.14 12.76 12.31
CA PHE A 46 8.44 12.80 11.65
C PHE A 46 9.41 13.68 12.45
N SER A 47 10.71 13.51 12.21
CA SER A 47 11.73 14.36 12.81
C SER A 47 11.72 15.79 12.27
N ASP A 48 11.31 15.97 11.01
CA ASP A 48 11.35 17.25 10.30
C ASP A 48 10.15 17.40 9.36
N GLU A 49 9.72 18.65 9.17
CA GLU A 49 8.62 18.99 8.26
C GLU A 49 8.91 18.57 6.81
N ALA A 50 10.17 18.68 6.36
CA ALA A 50 10.58 18.26 5.02
C ALA A 50 10.42 16.74 4.79
N SER A 51 10.69 15.91 5.80
CA SER A 51 10.50 14.46 5.71
C SER A 51 9.02 14.10 5.66
N ARG A 52 8.20 14.82 6.44
CA ARG A 52 6.74 14.73 6.42
C ARG A 52 6.15 15.11 5.06
N ASP A 53 6.60 16.22 4.47
CA ASP A 53 6.17 16.68 3.14
C ASP A 53 6.51 15.69 2.03
N ARG A 54 7.74 15.14 2.05
CA ARG A 54 8.16 14.11 1.09
C ARG A 54 7.30 12.86 1.19
N GLU A 55 7.01 12.40 2.40
CA GLU A 55 6.13 11.24 2.59
C GLU A 55 4.69 11.56 2.13
N HIS A 56 4.18 12.75 2.47
CA HIS A 56 2.87 13.20 2.04
C HIS A 56 2.72 13.17 0.52
N ASP A 57 3.64 13.80 -0.21
CA ASP A 57 3.62 13.83 -1.67
C ASP A 57 3.76 12.42 -2.26
N LYS A 58 4.64 11.61 -1.69
CA LYS A 58 4.85 10.23 -2.14
C LYS A 58 3.60 9.37 -2.00
N LEU A 59 2.90 9.49 -0.87
CA LEU A 59 1.64 8.79 -0.63
C LEU A 59 0.57 9.28 -1.62
N ALA A 60 0.42 10.60 -1.77
CA ALA A 60 -0.54 11.19 -2.70
C ALA A 60 -0.29 10.74 -4.14
N SER A 61 0.95 10.83 -4.62
CA SER A 61 1.37 10.40 -5.97
C SER A 61 1.14 8.91 -6.20
N SER A 62 1.44 8.07 -5.20
CA SER A 62 1.18 6.62 -5.28
C SER A 62 -0.32 6.30 -5.36
N LYS A 63 -1.17 7.06 -4.64
CA LYS A 63 -2.63 6.90 -4.71
C LYS A 63 -3.18 7.35 -6.06
N ARG A 64 -2.71 8.49 -6.59
CA ARG A 64 -3.06 8.97 -7.93
C ARG A 64 -2.73 7.95 -9.01
N LYS A 65 -1.54 7.34 -8.93
CA LYS A 65 -1.14 6.26 -9.86
C LYS A 65 -2.01 5.00 -9.77
N LYS A 66 -2.64 4.74 -8.63
CA LYS A 66 -3.61 3.66 -8.42
C LYS A 66 -5.02 4.00 -8.93
N GLY A 67 -5.20 5.16 -9.59
CA GLY A 67 -6.49 5.59 -10.14
C GLY A 67 -7.35 6.37 -9.14
N TYR A 68 -6.81 6.77 -7.98
CA TYR A 68 -7.49 7.76 -7.17
C TYR A 68 -7.42 9.14 -7.86
N VAL A 69 -8.51 9.88 -7.83
CA VAL A 69 -8.60 11.22 -8.42
C VAL A 69 -8.84 12.24 -7.33
N ASP A 70 -8.36 13.47 -7.52
CA ASP A 70 -8.64 14.58 -6.63
C ASP A 70 -10.16 14.82 -6.59
N GLY A 71 -10.76 14.76 -5.40
CA GLY A 71 -12.21 14.86 -5.29
C GLY A 71 -12.70 14.89 -3.85
N ASP A 72 -13.89 15.46 -3.65
CA ASP A 72 -14.50 15.53 -2.34
C ASP A 72 -15.13 14.18 -1.98
N GLY A 73 -14.38 13.36 -1.24
CA GLY A 73 -14.82 12.09 -0.67
C GLY A 73 -16.00 12.12 0.30
N GLY A 74 -16.76 13.21 0.38
CA GLY A 74 -18.06 13.30 1.03
C GLY A 74 -18.09 12.79 2.47
N GLY A 75 -17.83 13.68 3.43
CA GLY A 75 -18.04 13.42 4.85
C GLY A 75 -18.23 14.74 5.58
N GLY A 76 -19.47 14.99 6.00
CA GLY A 76 -19.93 16.20 6.66
C GLY A 76 -19.05 16.65 7.83
N GLY A 77 -18.98 17.96 8.01
CA GLY A 77 -18.22 18.60 9.08
C GLY A 77 -18.70 18.16 10.46
N GLY A 78 -17.75 18.12 11.39
CA GLY A 78 -18.05 17.94 12.80
C GLY A 78 -16.88 17.35 13.59
N SER A 79 -15.95 18.23 14.00
CA SER A 79 -15.14 18.19 15.23
C SER A 79 -15.04 16.86 15.98
N ALA A 80 -13.81 16.31 16.09
CA ALA A 80 -13.42 15.54 17.26
C ALA A 80 -11.90 15.66 17.50
N ALA A 81 -11.56 16.26 18.64
CA ALA A 81 -10.25 16.32 19.26
C ALA A 81 -9.71 14.89 19.60
N PRO A 82 -8.41 14.74 19.95
CA PRO A 82 -7.70 13.47 19.84
C PRO A 82 -8.05 12.50 20.98
N PRO A 83 -8.04 11.19 20.74
CA PRO A 83 -7.77 10.22 21.78
C PRO A 83 -6.33 9.71 21.66
N ALA A 84 -5.57 9.85 22.74
CA ALA A 84 -4.37 9.06 23.04
C ALA A 84 -4.62 8.33 24.38
N PRO A 85 -3.92 7.23 24.73
CA PRO A 85 -2.88 6.50 24.00
C PRO A 85 -3.11 4.96 23.96
N ALA A 86 -2.13 4.25 23.39
CA ALA A 86 -1.87 2.80 23.44
C ALA A 86 -2.32 1.95 22.24
N ALA A 87 -1.52 2.02 21.17
CA ALA A 87 -0.87 0.83 20.62
C ALA A 87 0.39 1.28 19.88
N THR A 88 1.55 0.88 20.40
CA THR A 88 2.83 1.00 19.71
C THR A 88 2.74 0.28 18.37
N SER A 89 2.90 1.01 17.28
CA SER A 89 3.36 0.46 16.01
C SER A 89 4.19 1.54 15.34
N VAL A 90 5.51 1.38 15.48
CA VAL A 90 6.53 1.99 14.64
C VAL A 90 6.13 1.80 13.18
N LEU A 91 6.10 2.88 12.42
CA LEU A 91 5.88 2.82 10.97
C LEU A 91 6.90 3.74 10.30
N GLU A 92 8.13 3.26 10.10
CA GLU A 92 8.81 3.53 8.83
C GLU A 92 7.92 2.95 7.72
N ASP A 93 7.51 3.75 6.72
CA ASP A 93 6.77 3.22 5.55
C ASP A 93 7.01 4.12 4.31
N VAL A 94 8.29 4.21 3.92
CA VAL A 94 8.63 3.94 2.52
C VAL A 94 7.87 2.65 2.17
N PRO A 95 7.08 2.54 1.07
CA PRO A 95 6.44 1.29 0.72
C PRO A 95 7.56 0.29 0.46
N ASN A 96 7.81 -0.47 1.49
CA ASN A 96 8.89 -1.42 1.57
C ASN A 96 8.47 -2.72 0.91
N SER A 97 7.22 -2.78 0.46
CA SER A 97 6.61 -3.88 -0.24
C SER A 97 6.03 -3.47 -1.58
N LEU A 98 6.23 -4.30 -2.60
CA LEU A 98 5.66 -4.16 -3.93
C LEU A 98 5.04 -5.50 -4.33
N THR A 99 3.74 -5.49 -4.66
CA THR A 99 3.04 -6.66 -5.20
C THR A 99 2.68 -6.43 -6.67
N LEU A 100 3.09 -7.34 -7.54
CA LEU A 100 2.78 -7.35 -8.96
C LEU A 100 2.07 -8.66 -9.35
N GLY A 101 0.87 -8.54 -9.92
CA GLY A 101 0.17 -9.66 -10.54
C GLY A 101 0.41 -9.65 -12.05
N LEU A 102 0.91 -10.76 -12.58
CA LEU A 102 1.11 -11.01 -14.00
C LEU A 102 0.17 -12.14 -14.42
N ASP A 103 -0.57 -11.92 -15.51
CA ASP A 103 -1.47 -12.91 -16.09
C ASP A 103 -1.09 -13.08 -17.56
N LYS A 104 -0.71 -14.28 -17.96
CA LYS A 104 -0.39 -14.60 -19.35
C LYS A 104 -0.79 -16.04 -19.65
N ASP A 105 -1.69 -16.22 -20.61
CA ASP A 105 -2.05 -17.54 -21.15
C ASP A 105 -2.51 -18.54 -20.07
N GLY A 106 -3.33 -18.09 -19.11
CA GLY A 106 -3.83 -18.92 -18.01
C GLY A 106 -2.82 -19.19 -16.89
N ARG A 107 -1.57 -18.71 -17.01
CA ARG A 107 -0.58 -18.71 -15.93
C ARG A 107 -0.68 -17.40 -15.16
N LYS A 108 -0.97 -17.50 -13.86
CA LYS A 108 -1.00 -16.35 -12.95
C LYS A 108 0.24 -16.35 -12.08
N VAL A 109 1.00 -15.27 -12.11
CA VAL A 109 2.19 -15.09 -11.29
C VAL A 109 1.98 -13.89 -10.39
N GLU A 110 2.17 -14.08 -9.10
CA GLU A 110 2.16 -13.02 -8.10
C GLU A 110 3.59 -12.86 -7.57
N LEU A 111 4.18 -11.70 -7.83
CA LEU A 111 5.50 -11.32 -7.32
C LEU A 111 5.30 -10.34 -6.18
N LYS A 112 5.77 -10.69 -4.98
CA LYS A 112 5.81 -9.83 -3.81
C LYS A 112 7.27 -9.59 -3.44
N LEU A 113 7.66 -8.32 -3.39
CA LEU A 113 8.99 -7.87 -2.97
C LEU A 113 8.83 -7.17 -1.63
N GLU A 114 9.70 -7.44 -0.66
CA GLU A 114 9.70 -6.85 0.69
C GLU A 114 11.14 -6.53 1.10
N LEU A 115 11.48 -5.28 1.43
CA LEU A 115 12.87 -4.80 1.64
C LEU A 115 13.19 -4.49 3.10
N GLU A 116 13.42 -5.47 3.96
CA GLU A 116 13.72 -5.18 5.37
C GLU A 116 15.21 -4.87 5.59
N ASP A 117 15.54 -3.65 6.02
CA ASP A 117 16.92 -3.19 6.27
C ASP A 117 17.81 -3.37 5.01
N ALA A 118 18.82 -4.25 5.05
CA ALA A 118 19.66 -4.63 3.91
C ALA A 118 19.19 -5.92 3.19
N SER A 119 18.01 -6.44 3.51
CA SER A 119 17.49 -7.73 3.01
C SER A 119 16.28 -7.53 2.10
N LEU A 120 16.41 -7.87 0.82
CA LEU A 120 15.29 -7.94 -0.11
C LEU A 120 14.71 -9.36 -0.16
N THR A 121 13.54 -9.55 0.44
CA THR A 121 12.76 -10.78 0.32
C THR A 121 11.92 -10.74 -0.94
N THR A 122 12.12 -11.73 -1.81
CA THR A 122 11.33 -11.90 -3.04
C THR A 122 10.50 -13.17 -2.92
N THR A 123 9.18 -13.02 -2.92
CA THR A 123 8.23 -14.13 -2.94
C THR A 123 7.56 -14.19 -4.31
N VAL A 124 7.68 -15.33 -5.00
CA VAL A 124 6.99 -15.60 -6.26
C VAL A 124 5.99 -16.72 -6.03
N ALA A 125 4.71 -16.44 -6.26
CA ALA A 125 3.65 -17.44 -6.24
C ALA A 125 3.09 -17.63 -7.65
N GLU A 126 3.35 -18.80 -8.22
CA GLU A 126 2.82 -19.19 -9.52
C GLU A 126 1.62 -20.12 -9.35
N ARG A 127 0.51 -19.78 -10.00
CA ARG A 127 -0.70 -20.61 -10.03
C ARG A 127 -0.84 -21.24 -11.42
N PHE A 128 -0.99 -22.55 -11.40
CA PHE A 128 -1.17 -23.40 -12.57
C PHE A 128 -2.60 -23.94 -12.61
N GLY A 129 -3.08 -24.31 -13.79
CA GLY A 129 -4.42 -24.84 -13.98
C GLY A 129 -4.65 -26.23 -13.37
N ASP A 130 -3.57 -26.99 -13.10
CA ASP A 130 -3.61 -28.34 -12.55
C ASP A 130 -2.34 -28.65 -11.70
N ALA A 131 -2.45 -29.65 -10.82
CA ALA A 131 -1.40 -30.10 -9.91
C ALA A 131 -0.20 -30.74 -10.61
N ASP A 132 -0.37 -31.45 -11.73
CA ASP A 132 0.72 -32.04 -12.50
C ASP A 132 1.59 -30.96 -13.14
N ALA A 133 0.97 -29.93 -13.71
CA ALA A 133 1.65 -28.75 -14.24
C ALA A 133 2.46 -28.01 -13.16
N ALA A 134 1.92 -27.88 -11.94
CA ALA A 134 2.62 -27.27 -10.81
C ALA A 134 3.85 -28.10 -10.37
N ARG A 135 3.73 -29.44 -10.34
CA ARG A 135 4.85 -30.35 -10.01
C ARG A 135 5.95 -30.31 -11.06
N ALA A 136 5.57 -30.31 -12.34
CA ALA A 136 6.51 -30.18 -13.45
C ALA A 136 7.28 -28.85 -13.39
N ALA A 137 6.58 -27.76 -13.05
CA ALA A 137 7.20 -26.45 -12.85
C ALA A 137 8.19 -26.44 -11.68
N LEU A 138 7.83 -27.03 -10.53
CA LEU A 138 8.73 -27.16 -9.38
C LEU A 138 10.01 -27.93 -9.74
N LEU A 139 9.88 -29.08 -10.41
CA LEU A 139 11.02 -29.89 -10.84
C LEU A 139 11.92 -29.14 -11.82
N ARG A 140 11.34 -28.36 -12.73
CA ARG A 140 12.10 -27.52 -13.66
C ARG A 140 12.89 -26.44 -12.93
N ILE A 141 12.25 -25.73 -12.00
CA ILE A 141 12.90 -24.66 -11.22
C ILE A 141 14.04 -25.26 -10.38
N LYS A 142 13.80 -26.39 -9.70
CA LYS A 142 14.82 -27.08 -8.92
C LYS A 142 16.03 -27.46 -9.78
N GLN A 143 15.82 -28.11 -10.92
CA GLN A 143 16.91 -28.51 -11.82
C GLN A 143 17.70 -27.32 -12.36
N ALA A 144 17.03 -26.21 -12.68
CA ALA A 144 17.71 -24.99 -13.12
C ALA A 144 18.62 -24.43 -12.00
N LEU A 145 18.10 -24.33 -10.77
CA LEU A 145 18.88 -23.87 -9.62
C LEU A 145 20.10 -24.79 -9.36
N GLU A 146 19.90 -26.11 -9.42
CA GLU A 146 20.98 -27.09 -9.27
C GLU A 146 22.04 -26.95 -10.38
N ALA A 147 21.62 -26.68 -11.62
CA ALA A 147 22.53 -26.48 -12.75
C ALA A 147 23.37 -25.20 -12.61
N ASP A 148 22.78 -24.13 -12.04
CA ASP A 148 23.48 -22.90 -11.69
C ASP A 148 24.32 -23.03 -10.39
N GLY A 149 24.34 -24.22 -9.77
CA GLY A 149 25.18 -24.53 -8.61
C GLY A 149 24.59 -24.11 -7.26
N TYR A 150 23.34 -23.66 -7.23
CA TYR A 150 22.59 -23.42 -6.00
C TYR A 150 22.25 -24.77 -5.35
N ARG A 151 22.55 -24.93 -4.07
CA ARG A 151 22.32 -26.17 -3.29
C ARG A 151 21.52 -25.89 -2.03
#